data_AF-A0A5E4P1A8-F1
#
_entry.id   AF-A0A5E4P1A8-F1
#
_cell.length_a   1.000
_cell.length_b   1.000
_cell.length_c   1.000
_cell.angle_alpha   90.00
_cell.angle_beta   90.00
_cell.angle_gamma   90.00
#
_symmetry.space_group_name_H-M   'P 1'
#
loop_
_entity.id
_entity.type
_entity.pdbx_description
1 polymer ?
#
loop_
_entity_poly.entity_id
_entity_poly.type
_entity_poly.pdbx_seq_one_letter_code
_entity_poly.pdbx_strand_id
1 'polypeptide(L)' 'MPRVTTVLQLRLDAQLKHDFAEAARAQNATPSEAMRELMAGFVRQARRREAERQSRLVAASPDAEATLDDAMRAQAWLFD' A
#
# COMPACT_ATOMS: atom_id res chain seq x y z
N MET A 1 -15.89 -16.45 -10.79
CA MET A 1 -14.74 -17.37 -10.64
C MET A 1 -14.72 -17.93 -9.24
N PRO A 2 -14.60 -19.25 -9.04
CA PRO A 2 -14.48 -19.82 -7.70
C PRO A 2 -13.17 -19.35 -7.04
N ARG A 3 -13.22 -18.95 -5.76
CA ARG A 3 -12.00 -18.65 -4.98
C ARG A 3 -11.24 -19.95 -4.78
N VAL A 4 -10.16 -20.15 -5.54
CA VAL A 4 -9.20 -21.23 -5.28
C VAL A 4 -8.56 -20.94 -3.92
N THR A 5 -8.74 -21.85 -2.97
CA THR A 5 -8.11 -21.75 -1.66
C THR A 5 -6.84 -22.60 -1.68
N THR A 6 -5.68 -21.95 -1.65
CA THR A 6 -4.38 -22.61 -1.56
C THR A 6 -3.88 -22.53 -0.12
N VAL A 7 -3.42 -23.66 0.42
CA VAL A 7 -2.82 -23.72 1.76
C VAL A 7 -1.32 -23.44 1.63
N LEU A 8 -0.82 -22.45 2.36
CA LEU A 8 0.61 -22.19 2.49
C LEU A 8 1.15 -22.87 3.74
N GLN A 9 2.25 -23.61 3.60
CA GLN A 9 3.03 -24.10 4.73
C GLN A 9 4.23 -23.20 4.94
N LEU A 10 4.35 -22.61 6.13
CA LEU A 10 5.40 -21.68 6.49
C LEU A 10 6.31 -22.30 7.54
N ARG A 11 7.62 -22.10 7.35
CA ARG A 11 8.62 -22.37 8.38
C ARG A 11 8.89 -21.09 9.15
N LEU A 12 8.65 -21.15 10.44
CA LEU A 12 8.84 -20.05 11.38
C LEU A 12 9.77 -20.53 12.49
N ASP A 13 10.47 -19.60 13.11
CA ASP A 13 11.06 -19.84 14.42
C ASP A 13 9.97 -20.33 15.41
N ALA A 14 10.38 -21.20 16.35
CA ALA A 14 9.46 -21.84 17.28
C ALA A 14 8.81 -20.82 18.22
N GLN A 15 9.58 -19.85 18.72
CA GLN A 15 9.07 -18.80 19.59
C GLN A 15 8.09 -17.91 18.83
N LEU A 16 8.46 -17.48 17.62
CA LEU A 16 7.58 -16.68 16.77
C LEU A 16 6.26 -17.40 16.45
N LYS A 17 6.31 -18.71 16.17
CA LYS A 17 5.10 -19.52 15.92
C LYS A 17 4.20 -19.55 17.16
N HIS A 18 4.78 -19.72 18.34
CA HIS A 18 4.05 -19.74 19.61
C HIS A 18 3.36 -18.40 19.85
N ASP A 19 4.10 -17.30 19.79
CA ASP A 19 3.59 -15.97 20.09
C ASP A 19 2.51 -15.54 19.08
N PHE A 20 2.70 -15.91 17.81
CA PHE A 20 1.68 -15.70 16.79
C PHE A 20 0.39 -16.47 17.08
N ALA A 21 0.50 -17.75 17.47
CA ALA A 21 -0.67 -18.57 17.78
C ALA A 21 -1.43 -18.04 19.00
N GLU A 22 -0.72 -17.61 20.05
CA GLU A 22 -1.32 -16.97 21.23
C GLU A 22 -2.03 -15.67 20.86
N ALA A 23 -1.39 -14.79 20.07
CA ALA A 23 -1.99 -13.54 19.64
C ALA A 23 -3.24 -13.76 18.77
N ALA A 24 -3.26 -14.80 17.92
CA ALA A 24 -4.44 -15.16 17.13
C ALA A 24 -5.58 -15.67 18.03
N ARG A 25 -5.27 -16.52 19.00
CA ARG A 25 -6.26 -17.03 19.99
C ARG A 25 -6.87 -15.91 20.81
N ALA A 26 -6.06 -14.96 21.29
CA ALA A 26 -6.54 -13.79 22.04
C ALA A 26 -7.55 -12.94 21.27
N GLN A 27 -7.51 -13.02 19.93
CA GLN A 27 -8.43 -12.33 19.01
C GLN A 27 -9.57 -13.23 18.51
N ASN A 28 -9.75 -14.43 19.08
CA ASN A 28 -10.72 -15.45 18.63
C ASN A 28 -10.58 -15.79 17.13
N ALA A 29 -9.36 -15.74 16.60
CA ALA A 29 -9.07 -16.00 15.20
C ALA A 29 -8.25 -17.28 15.03
N THR A 30 -8.46 -17.99 13.92
CA THR A 30 -7.53 -19.05 13.52
C THR A 30 -6.20 -18.45 13.06
N PRO A 31 -5.08 -19.19 13.16
CA PRO A 31 -3.78 -18.73 12.62
C PRO A 31 -3.86 -18.30 11.14
N SER A 32 -4.66 -19.00 10.33
CA SER A 32 -4.86 -18.67 8.92
C SER A 32 -5.62 -17.36 8.70
N GLU A 33 -6.61 -17.05 9.55
CA GLU A 33 -7.33 -15.77 9.50
C GLU A 33 -6.46 -14.61 9.93
N ALA A 34 -5.75 -14.77 11.05
CA ALA A 34 -4.78 -13.78 11.52
C ALA A 34 -3.72 -13.51 10.45
N MET A 35 -3.19 -14.55 9.79
CA MET A 35 -2.20 -14.39 8.72
C MET A 35 -2.79 -13.67 7.49
N ARG A 36 -4.04 -13.97 7.12
CA ARG A 36 -4.71 -13.27 6.01
C ARG A 36 -4.85 -11.78 6.29
N GLU A 37 -5.24 -11.40 7.50
CA GLU A 37 -5.37 -9.99 7.86
C GLU A 37 -4.01 -9.28 7.87
N LEU A 38 -2.97 -9.92 8.43
CA LEU A 38 -1.61 -9.39 8.39
C LEU A 38 -1.11 -9.17 6.96
N MET A 39 -1.30 -10.15 6.07
CA MET A 39 -0.92 -10.02 4.67
C MET A 39 -1.71 -8.90 3.97
N ALA A 40 -3.01 -8.80 4.23
CA ALA A 40 -3.83 -7.73 3.67
C ALA A 40 -3.34 -6.36 4.15
N GLY A 41 -3.03 -6.21 5.44
CA GLY A 41 -2.44 -5.00 6.02
C GLY A 41 -1.11 -4.63 5.38
N PHE A 42 -0.19 -5.60 5.25
CA PHE A 42 1.09 -5.41 4.60
C PHE A 42 0.95 -4.92 3.15
N VAL A 43 0.09 -5.57 2.35
CA VAL A 43 -0.14 -5.18 0.95
C VAL A 43 -0.73 -3.78 0.85
N ARG A 44 -1.71 -3.44 1.70
CA ARG A 44 -2.29 -2.08 1.75
C ARG A 44 -1.21 -1.03 2.03
N GLN A 45 -0.36 -1.26 3.03
CA GLN A 45 0.72 -0.33 3.38
C GLN A 45 1.81 -0.25 2.30
N ALA A 46 2.17 -1.36 1.67
CA ALA A 46 3.14 -1.39 0.58
C ALA A 46 2.63 -0.58 -0.62
N ARG A 47 1.36 -0.76 -1.01
CA ARG A 47 0.71 0.02 -2.07
C ARG A 47 0.65 1.50 -1.74
N ARG A 48 0.30 1.84 -0.50
CA ARG A 48 0.29 3.24 -0.04
C ARG A 48 1.66 3.88 -0.16
N ARG A 49 2.72 3.23 0.34
CA ARG A 49 4.10 3.74 0.24
C ARG A 49 4.53 3.93 -1.21
N GLU A 50 4.13 3.04 -2.10
CA GLU A 50 4.43 3.19 -3.53
C GLU A 50 3.69 4.38 -4.15
N ALA A 51 2.40 4.57 -3.86
CA ALA A 51 1.65 5.72 -4.32
C ALA A 51 2.25 7.05 -3.82
N GLU A 52 2.70 7.08 -2.56
CA GLU A 52 3.41 8.24 -1.98
C GLU A 52 4.74 8.51 -2.70
N ARG A 53 5.51 7.46 -3.07
CA ARG A 53 6.72 7.62 -3.88
C ARG A 53 6.42 8.18 -5.26
N GLN A 54 5.42 7.63 -5.95
CA GLN A 54 5.04 8.07 -7.29
C GLN A 54 4.53 9.51 -7.29
N SER A 55 3.71 9.88 -6.30
CA SER A 55 3.24 11.25 -6.13
C SER A 55 4.39 12.25 -5.94
N ARG A 56 5.42 11.89 -5.16
CA ARG A 56 6.62 12.73 -5.01
C ARG A 56 7.42 12.86 -6.30
N LEU A 57 7.52 11.79 -7.10
CA LEU A 57 8.18 11.84 -8.40
C LEU A 57 7.44 12.75 -9.38
N VAL A 58 6.11 12.71 -9.40
CA VAL A 58 5.28 13.62 -10.22
C VAL A 58 5.40 15.07 -9.73
N ALA A 59 5.35 15.30 -8.41
CA ALA A 59 5.50 16.64 -7.84
C ALA A 59 6.91 17.23 -8.00
N ALA A 60 7.92 16.38 -8.16
CA ALA A 60 9.29 16.79 -8.47
C ALA A 60 9.56 16.83 -9.99
N SER A 61 8.55 16.62 -10.83
CA SER A 61 8.72 16.66 -12.28
C SER A 61 8.77 18.12 -12.77
N PRO A 62 9.84 18.54 -13.47
CA PRO A 62 10.01 19.92 -13.96
C PRO A 62 8.93 20.34 -14.98
N ASP A 63 8.18 19.40 -15.54
CA ASP A 63 7.06 19.71 -16.45
C ASP A 63 5.86 20.36 -15.74
N ALA A 64 5.69 20.11 -14.43
CA ALA A 64 4.56 20.67 -13.66
C ALA A 64 4.69 22.18 -13.42
N GLU A 65 5.92 22.70 -13.26
CA GLU A 65 6.19 24.13 -13.16
C GLU A 65 6.04 24.81 -14.53
N ALA A 66 6.53 24.18 -15.60
CA ALA A 66 6.39 24.72 -16.96
C ALA A 66 4.93 24.88 -17.40
N THR A 67 4.05 23.94 -17.02
CA THR A 67 2.62 24.05 -17.39
C THR A 67 1.87 25.13 -16.61
N LEU A 68 2.26 25.40 -15.35
CA LEU A 68 1.65 26.47 -14.55
C LEU A 68 2.06 27.85 -15.06
N ASP A 69 3.34 28.03 -15.41
CA ASP A 69 3.85 29.28 -15.98
C ASP A 69 3.24 29.58 -17.36
N ASP A 70 3.10 28.56 -18.22
CA ASP A 70 2.47 28.73 -19.54
C ASP A 70 0.96 29.00 -19.43
N ALA A 71 0.26 28.37 -18.47
CA ALA A 71 -1.16 28.66 -18.21
C ALA A 71 -1.37 30.08 -17.67
N MET A 72 -0.50 30.56 -16.78
CA MET A 72 -0.56 31.93 -16.27
C MET A 72 -0.25 32.97 -17.35
N ARG A 73 0.70 32.69 -18.25
CA ARG A 73 0.95 33.55 -19.42
C ARG A 73 -0.24 33.57 -20.36
N ALA A 74 -0.83 32.42 -20.71
CA ALA A 74 -1.98 32.37 -21.60
C ALA A 74 -3.20 33.14 -21.04
N GLN A 75 -3.40 33.14 -19.73
CA GLN A 75 -4.48 33.90 -19.08
C GLN A 75 -4.26 35.42 -19.13
N ALA A 76 -3.01 35.89 -19.13
CA ALA A 76 -2.69 37.31 -19.25
C ALA A 76 -3.01 37.89 -20.65
N TRP A 77 -3.02 37.05 -21.69
CA TRP A 77 -3.35 37.44 -23.07
C TRP A 77 -4.86 37.49 -23.37
N LEU A 78 -5.71 37.07 -22.44
CA LEU A 78 -7.18 37.07 -22.61
C LEU A 78 -7.85 38.36 -22.10
N PHE A 79 -7.08 39.32 -21.59
CA PHE A 79 -7.56 40.58 -21.01
C PHE A 79 -7.03 41.84 -21.71
N ASP A 80 -6.46 41.71 -22.92
CA ASP A 80 -6.06 42.83 -23.80
C ASP A 80 -6.90 42.81 -25.09
#